data_AF-A0A533VWW4-F1
#
_entry.id   AF-A0A533VWW4-F1
#
_cell.length_a   1.000
_cell.length_b   1.000
_cell.length_c   1.000
_cell.angle_alpha   90.00
_cell.angle_beta   90.00
_cell.angle_gamma   90.00
#
_symmetry.space_group_name_H-M   'P 1'
#
loop_
_entity.id
_entity.type
_entity.pdbx_description
1 polymer ?
#
loop_
_entity_poly.entity_id
_entity_poly.type
_entity_poly.pdbx_seq_one_letter_code
_entity_poly.pdbx_strand_id
1 'polypeptide(L)'
;MAKGGVSTTIRRLLKQGRLLRAGLRDEAIKTELEGAAYDLQRATTSLEEADFKWATVKVYYSMFHAARALLYSSATAREVMRLFSRR
;
A
#
# COMPACT_ATOMS: atom_id res chain seq x y z
N MET A 1 -7.24 -24.13 15.11
CA MET A 1 -7.12 -23.02 14.15
C MET A 1 -7.10 -21.71 14.91
N ALA A 2 -5.92 -21.11 15.12
CA ALA A 2 -5.76 -19.92 15.94
C ALA A 2 -6.34 -18.69 15.23
N LYS A 3 -7.43 -18.14 15.75
CA LYS A 3 -7.95 -16.84 15.33
C LYS A 3 -6.93 -15.78 15.72
N GLY A 4 -6.20 -15.23 14.75
CA GLY A 4 -5.22 -14.16 14.95
C GLY A 4 -5.88 -12.90 15.54
N GLY A 5 -5.97 -12.85 16.86
CA GLY A 5 -6.49 -11.70 17.57
C GLY A 5 -5.53 -10.52 17.44
N VAL A 6 -6.05 -9.34 17.08
CA VAL A 6 -5.28 -8.10 17.11
C VAL A 6 -4.63 -7.95 18.48
N SER A 7 -3.30 -7.84 18.48
CA SER A 7 -2.46 -7.65 19.67
C SER A 7 -3.08 -6.59 20.59
N THR A 8 -3.13 -6.89 21.89
CA THR A 8 -3.67 -6.00 22.93
C THR A 8 -3.02 -4.61 22.87
N THR A 9 -1.74 -4.55 22.48
CA THR A 9 -0.98 -3.32 22.23
C THR A 9 -1.59 -2.48 21.10
N ILE A 10 -1.92 -3.10 19.97
CA ILE A 10 -2.49 -2.39 18.81
C ILE A 10 -3.85 -1.77 19.20
N ARG A 11 -4.70 -2.50 19.93
CA ARG A 11 -6.01 -1.97 20.38
C ARG A 11 -5.84 -0.79 21.33
N ARG A 12 -4.89 -0.88 22.27
CA ARG A 12 -4.59 0.20 23.22
C ARG A 12 -4.14 1.46 22.48
N LEU A 13 -3.22 1.33 21.53
CA LEU A 13 -2.71 2.46 20.76
C LEU A 13 -3.77 3.11 19.86
N LEU A 14 -4.69 2.32 19.29
CA LEU A 14 -5.85 2.85 18.55
C LEU A 14 -6.79 3.66 19.46
N LYS A 15 -7.13 3.15 20.65
CA LYS A 15 -7.95 3.90 21.63
C LYS A 15 -7.29 5.19 22.10
N GLN A 16 -5.96 5.19 22.23
CA GLN A 16 -5.19 6.36 22.64
C GLN A 16 -4.97 7.37 21.50
N GLY A 17 -5.44 7.09 20.28
CA GLY A 17 -5.17 7.94 19.11
C GLY A 17 -3.71 7.94 18.65
N ARG A 18 -2.87 7.05 19.18
CA ARG A 18 -1.46 6.89 18.83
C ARG A 18 -1.25 6.05 17.57
N LEU A 19 -2.26 5.29 17.19
CA LEU A 19 -2.39 4.66 15.88
C LEU A 19 -3.69 5.15 15.25
N LEU A 20 -3.64 5.47 13.97
CA LEU A 20 -4.80 5.83 13.18
C LEU A 20 -5.12 4.73 12.20
N ARG A 21 -6.41 4.51 11.95
CA ARG A 21 -6.83 3.73 10.79
C ARG A 21 -6.57 4.56 9.56
N ALA A 22 -5.84 4.01 8.60
CA ALA A 22 -5.69 4.70 7.34
C ALA A 22 -7.09 4.86 6.71
N GLY A 23 -7.51 6.08 6.44
CA GLY A 23 -8.63 6.33 5.57
C GLY A 23 -8.17 6.02 4.15
N LEU A 24 -8.23 4.76 3.74
CA LEU A 24 -7.93 4.34 2.38
C LEU A 24 -9.08 4.82 1.50
N ARG A 25 -8.96 6.06 1.04
CA ARG A 25 -9.90 6.70 0.12
C ARG A 25 -9.43 6.49 -1.32
N ASP A 26 -10.32 6.77 -2.26
CA ASP A 26 -10.05 6.64 -3.69
C ASP A 26 -8.84 7.48 -4.13
N GLU A 27 -8.56 8.59 -3.44
CA GLU A 27 -7.37 9.41 -3.68
C GLU A 27 -6.08 8.65 -3.39
N ALA A 28 -6.04 7.80 -2.35
CA ALA A 28 -4.86 7.00 -2.04
C ALA A 28 -4.60 5.95 -3.12
N ILE A 29 -5.65 5.32 -3.66
CA ILE A 29 -5.53 4.38 -4.79
C ILE A 29 -4.95 5.13 -6.00
N LYS A 30 -5.50 6.30 -6.30
CA LYS A 30 -5.05 7.13 -7.42
C LYS A 30 -3.57 7.52 -7.28
N THR A 31 -3.16 8.01 -6.12
CA THR A 31 -1.76 8.38 -5.85
C THR A 31 -0.81 7.20 -6.02
N GLU A 32 -1.18 6.01 -5.55
CA GLU A 32 -0.35 4.82 -5.73
C GLU A 32 -0.27 4.41 -7.22
N LEU A 33 -1.36 4.49 -7.98
CA LEU A 33 -1.32 4.21 -9.43
C LEU A 33 -0.48 5.23 -10.21
N GLU A 34 -0.57 6.52 -9.85
CA GLU A 34 0.27 7.58 -10.44
C GLU A 34 1.76 7.34 -10.15
N GLY A 35 2.10 6.96 -8.92
CA GLY A 35 3.46 6.57 -8.55
C GLY A 35 3.95 5.35 -9.33
N ALA A 36 3.11 4.33 -9.49
CA ALA A 36 3.43 3.14 -10.28
C ALA A 36 3.74 3.48 -11.74
N ALA A 37 2.93 4.35 -12.35
CA ALA A 37 3.13 4.78 -13.74
C ALA A 37 4.41 5.61 -13.91
N TYR A 38 4.68 6.52 -12.97
CA TYR A 38 5.91 7.31 -12.97
C TYR A 38 7.16 6.44 -12.88
N ASP A 39 7.21 5.50 -11.93
CA ASP A 39 8.38 4.63 -11.79
C ASP A 39 8.55 3.69 -12.98
N LEU A 40 7.47 3.22 -13.62
CA LEU A 40 7.56 2.45 -14.87
C LEU A 40 8.18 3.30 -15.98
N GLN A 41 7.73 4.54 -16.17
CA GLN A 41 8.29 5.44 -17.17
C GLN A 41 9.80 5.65 -16.93
N ARG A 42 10.20 5.89 -15.67
CA ARG A 42 11.62 6.04 -15.31
C ARG A 42 12.41 4.75 -15.54
N ALA A 43 11.82 3.58 -15.26
CA ALA A 43 12.46 2.30 -15.53
C ALA A 43 12.71 2.10 -17.02
N THR A 44 11.76 2.48 -17.88
CA THR A 44 11.92 2.43 -19.34
C THR A 44 13.05 3.34 -19.81
N THR A 45 13.11 4.59 -19.33
CA THR A 45 14.23 5.49 -19.66
C THR A 45 15.58 4.92 -19.22
N SER A 46 15.69 4.42 -17.98
CA SER A 46 16.93 3.80 -17.51
C SER A 46 17.31 2.55 -18.31
N LEU A 47 16.33 1.78 -18.81
CA LEU A 47 16.58 0.63 -19.67
C LEU A 47 17.13 1.07 -21.04
N GLU A 48 16.56 2.10 -21.65
CA GLU A 48 17.02 2.69 -22.91
C GLU A 48 18.44 3.28 -22.80
N GLU A 49 18.77 3.84 -21.64
CA GLU A 49 20.10 4.38 -21.31
C GLU A 49 21.12 3.30 -20.88
N ALA A 50 20.72 2.02 -20.88
CA ALA A 50 21.51 0.89 -20.39
C ALA A 50 21.92 0.98 -18.90
N ASP A 51 21.22 1.79 -18.10
CA ASP A 51 21.33 1.82 -16.64
C ASP A 51 20.46 0.72 -15.99
N PHE A 52 20.90 -0.53 -16.18
CA PHE A 52 20.12 -1.71 -15.78
C PHE A 52 19.88 -1.80 -14.27
N LYS A 53 20.80 -1.26 -13.46
CA LYS A 53 20.63 -1.23 -12.01
C LYS A 53 19.45 -0.33 -11.64
N TRP A 54 19.40 0.89 -12.18
CA TRP A 54 18.29 1.79 -11.90
C TRP A 54 16.98 1.33 -12.54
N ALA A 55 17.03 0.75 -13.73
CA ALA A 55 15.85 0.14 -14.36
C ALA A 55 15.21 -0.94 -13.45
N THR A 56 16.04 -1.81 -12.86
CA THR A 56 15.59 -2.87 -11.95
C THR A 56 14.98 -2.32 -10.66
N VAL A 57 15.62 -1.32 -10.04
CA VAL A 57 15.11 -0.69 -8.82
C VAL A 57 13.76 -0.01 -9.11
N LYS A 58 13.65 0.69 -10.23
CA LYS A 58 12.44 1.43 -10.60
C LYS A 58 11.27 0.53 -10.95
N VAL A 59 11.48 -0.54 -11.72
CA VAL A 59 10.39 -1.47 -12.03
C VAL A 59 9.88 -2.19 -10.78
N TYR A 60 10.75 -2.50 -9.81
CA TYR A 60 10.33 -3.03 -8.51
C TYR A 60 9.40 -2.08 -7.76
N TYR A 61 9.74 -0.79 -7.68
CA TYR A 61 8.87 0.20 -7.01
C TYR A 61 7.56 0.41 -7.77
N SER A 62 7.57 0.36 -9.10
CA SER A 62 6.34 0.38 -9.89
C SER A 62 5.40 -0.77 -9.51
N MET A 63 5.92 -2.01 -9.45
CA MET A 63 5.15 -3.18 -9.02
C MET A 63 4.65 -3.05 -7.58
N PHE A 64 5.46 -2.51 -6.67
CA PHE A 64 5.09 -2.29 -5.28
C PHE A 64 3.92 -1.32 -5.14
N HIS A 65 3.97 -0.19 -5.84
CA HIS A 65 2.89 0.80 -5.87
C HIS A 65 1.60 0.22 -6.47
N ALA A 66 1.70 -0.54 -7.57
CA ALA A 66 0.55 -1.22 -8.16
C ALA A 66 -0.10 -2.23 -7.20
N ALA A 67 0.72 -3.01 -6.47
CA ALA A 67 0.23 -3.94 -5.46
C ALA A 67 -0.44 -3.22 -4.28
N ARG A 68 0.09 -2.08 -3.83
CA ARG A 68 -0.53 -1.23 -2.79
C ARG A 68 -1.87 -0.66 -3.24
N ALA A 69 -1.96 -0.17 -4.47
CA ALA A 69 -3.22 0.30 -5.05
C ALA A 69 -4.27 -0.83 -5.08
N LEU A 70 -3.88 -2.05 -5.47
CA LEU A 70 -4.75 -3.23 -5.46
C LEU A 70 -5.20 -3.60 -4.05
N LEU A 71 -4.29 -3.56 -3.07
CA LEU A 71 -4.66 -3.78 -1.67
C LEU A 71 -5.70 -2.75 -1.21
N TYR A 72 -5.50 -1.48 -1.54
CA TYR A 72 -6.42 -0.39 -1.17
C TYR A 72 -7.78 -0.49 -1.87
N SER A 73 -7.83 -0.99 -3.11
CA SER A 73 -9.07 -1.17 -3.87
C SER A 73 -9.84 -2.43 -3.47
N SER A 74 -9.16 -3.47 -3.01
CA SER A 74 -9.77 -4.74 -2.62
C SER A 74 -10.62 -4.63 -1.34
N ALA A 75 -11.74 -5.36 -1.31
CA ALA A 75 -12.64 -5.43 -0.16
C ALA A 75 -11.95 -5.97 1.11
N THR A 76 -10.85 -6.70 0.99
CA THR A 76 -10.10 -7.26 2.13
C THR A 76 -9.42 -6.17 2.96
N ALA A 77 -8.87 -5.11 2.36
CA ALA A 77 -8.38 -3.96 3.14
C ALA A 77 -9.54 -3.19 3.79
N ARG A 78 -10.68 -3.09 3.09
CA ARG A 78 -11.91 -2.49 3.63
C ARG A 78 -12.49 -3.31 4.79
N GLU A 79 -12.34 -4.64 4.78
CA GLU A 79 -12.74 -5.57 5.85
C GLU A 79 -11.78 -5.55 7.03
N VAL A 80 -10.46 -5.50 6.79
CA VAL A 80 -9.47 -5.25 7.84
C VAL A 80 -9.79 -3.92 8.53
N MET A 81 -10.13 -2.86 7.79
CA MET A 81 -10.58 -1.58 8.34
C MET A 81 -11.96 -1.64 9.04
N ARG A 82 -12.89 -2.47 8.56
CA ARG A 82 -14.24 -2.65 9.15
C ARG A 82 -14.24 -3.49 10.43
N LEU A 83 -13.33 -4.47 10.57
CA LEU A 83 -13.04 -5.24 11.79
C LEU A 83 -12.67 -4.36 13.01
N PHE A 84 -12.57 -3.08 12.74
CA PHE A 84 -11.82 -2.09 13.43
C PHE A 84 -12.71 -0.84 13.65
N SER A 85 -13.83 -0.73 12.93
CA SER A 85 -14.82 0.35 13.04
C SER A 85 -16.16 -0.10 13.65
N ARG A 86 -16.45 -1.40 13.75
CA ARG A 86 -17.62 -1.93 14.47
C ARG A 86 -17.22 -2.56 15.81
N ARG A 87 -17.05 -1.73 16.84
CA ARG A 87 -17.43 -1.98 18.24
C ARG A 87 -17.05 -0.80 19.12
#